data_AF-A0A450TM77-F1
#
_entry.id   AF-A0A450TM77-F1
#
_cell.length_a   1.000
_cell.length_b   1.000
_cell.length_c   1.000
_cell.angle_alpha   90.00
_cell.angle_beta   90.00
_cell.angle_gamma   90.00
#
_symmetry.space_group_name_H-M   'P 1'
#
loop_
_entity.id
_entity.type
_entity.pdbx_description
1 polymer ?
#
loop_
_entity_poly.entity_id
_entity_poly.type
_entity_poly.pdbx_seq_one_letter_code
_entity_poly.pdbx_strand_id
1 'polypeptide(L)'
;MALSREGLGHGEEGNLKGLNFLRAYDWPEESKLQQAILAMAHEIYRHGFVEIQAGDKGKSSSIKIFLSHAKSGDTGLRHAESIKGFIENTNMSHFFDATEISAGFSFDHEIIGHLKESTVLAIGSDAYSSRYWCQREILCAKEHHRPMVAVDCLEDYEDRIFPAGSNIPCVHVSPQPPLSGSDILRILIAALLETIRHHHALKSLKYYQSQGWIDSDCALISRPPEIRQLPAFGEKRKTKVCYPEPPIYSEEADWHHRLGIDAFTPLWNQSEHSSLDGRRAGISISDVPNDGFSKDHLPASHAIRLAQDLARHLLARSATLIYGGDLRKDGFTDFILQEAIALKNRLNTDSIHVENHLAWPIYRSDAEITAWRANYRAVMKTVEYAIPSDVALDVDDDNFLPPSTPENKYIWSRCLTEMRTKSIDSSHTRICAGGKLSGYNGKMPGVLEEILIALDKKKPIYLLGGFGGVVGEVCKVLRGEPYPESLMESWQVAHNAGYSDLQRIAHDHDRHADYDTIKSTLKGIELRELARGAGLDEEEYSRLMRTPFVDECVHIVIRGLKKQQATESR
;
A
#
# COMPACT_ATOMS: atom_id res chain seq x y z
N MET A 1 -8.51 -2.20 -25.12
CA MET A 1 -9.69 -3.08 -24.92
C MET A 1 -10.88 -2.43 -25.59
N ALA A 2 -11.64 -3.15 -26.40
CA ALA A 2 -12.86 -2.66 -27.05
C ALA A 2 -14.07 -2.99 -26.17
N LEU A 3 -14.77 -1.97 -25.68
CA LEU A 3 -15.96 -2.11 -24.82
C LEU A 3 -17.25 -2.33 -25.63
N SER A 4 -17.23 -1.99 -26.91
CA SER A 4 -18.31 -2.20 -27.88
C SER A 4 -17.71 -2.59 -29.23
N ARG A 5 -18.55 -3.05 -30.17
CA ARG A 5 -18.09 -3.49 -31.51
C ARG A 5 -17.50 -2.33 -32.31
N GLU A 6 -18.07 -1.15 -32.16
CA GLU A 6 -17.60 0.09 -32.80
C GLU A 6 -16.18 0.44 -32.36
N GLY A 7 -15.80 0.03 -31.13
CA GLY A 7 -14.45 0.25 -30.60
C GLY A 7 -13.34 -0.41 -31.42
N LEU A 8 -13.64 -1.40 -32.26
CA LEU A 8 -12.68 -2.00 -33.18
C LEU A 8 -12.25 -1.03 -34.29
N GLY A 9 -13.11 -0.06 -34.66
CA GLY A 9 -12.80 0.94 -35.69
C GLY A 9 -11.62 1.85 -35.31
N HIS A 10 -11.30 1.96 -34.02
CA HIS A 10 -10.10 2.67 -33.56
C HIS A 10 -8.78 1.95 -33.92
N GLY A 11 -8.83 0.74 -34.48
CA GLY A 11 -7.67 0.01 -35.00
C GLY A 11 -7.32 0.32 -36.46
N GLU A 12 -8.05 1.21 -37.13
CA GLU A 12 -7.83 1.54 -38.56
C GLU A 12 -6.73 2.61 -38.76
N GLU A 13 -6.56 3.52 -37.79
CA GLU A 13 -5.62 4.64 -37.83
C GLU A 13 -4.96 4.93 -36.46
N GLY A 14 -3.92 5.77 -36.45
CA GLY A 14 -3.22 6.19 -35.23
C GLY A 14 -2.34 5.10 -34.59
N ASN A 15 -2.03 5.28 -33.30
CA ASN A 15 -1.10 4.41 -32.55
C ASN A 15 -1.62 2.99 -32.31
N LEU A 16 -2.90 2.73 -32.59
CA LEU A 16 -3.54 1.42 -32.42
C LEU A 16 -3.71 0.69 -33.76
N LYS A 17 -3.21 1.27 -34.85
CA LYS A 17 -3.38 0.73 -36.21
C LYS A 17 -2.79 -0.68 -36.32
N GLY A 18 -3.61 -1.64 -36.77
CA GLY A 18 -3.19 -3.02 -37.01
C GLY A 18 -2.97 -3.86 -35.74
N LEU A 19 -3.35 -3.35 -34.56
CA LEU A 19 -3.29 -4.09 -33.30
C LEU A 19 -4.59 -4.87 -33.05
N ASN A 20 -4.47 -6.02 -32.39
CA ASN A 20 -5.63 -6.77 -31.91
C ASN A 20 -6.09 -6.25 -30.54
N PHE A 21 -7.38 -6.40 -30.23
CA PHE A 21 -7.98 -5.90 -28.98
C PHE A 21 -8.62 -7.02 -28.18
N LEU A 22 -8.58 -6.88 -26.85
CA LEU A 22 -9.52 -7.58 -25.96
C LEU A 22 -10.95 -7.14 -26.32
N ARG A 23 -11.82 -8.11 -26.64
CA ARG A 23 -13.21 -7.89 -27.06
C ARG A 23 -14.16 -8.02 -25.87
N ALA A 24 -14.20 -7.00 -25.02
CA ALA A 24 -14.97 -7.05 -23.78
C ALA A 24 -16.48 -7.13 -24.00
N TYR A 25 -16.96 -6.74 -25.19
CA TYR A 25 -18.36 -6.84 -25.60
C TYR A 25 -18.82 -8.28 -25.90
N ASP A 26 -17.90 -9.23 -26.06
CA ASP A 26 -18.24 -10.65 -26.26
C ASP A 26 -18.35 -11.41 -24.92
N TRP A 27 -18.02 -10.78 -23.79
CA TRP A 27 -18.06 -11.41 -22.47
C TRP A 27 -19.48 -11.46 -21.90
N PRO A 28 -19.91 -12.58 -21.28
CA PRO A 28 -21.19 -12.66 -20.58
C PRO A 28 -21.26 -11.65 -19.44
N GLU A 29 -22.36 -10.90 -19.35
CA GLU A 29 -22.54 -9.83 -18.35
C GLU A 29 -22.33 -10.31 -16.90
N GLU A 30 -22.79 -11.52 -16.57
CA GLU A 30 -22.64 -12.14 -15.25
C GLU A 30 -21.18 -12.42 -14.82
N SER A 31 -20.25 -12.53 -15.78
CA SER A 31 -18.83 -12.82 -15.54
C SER A 31 -17.89 -11.73 -16.05
N LYS A 32 -18.44 -10.63 -16.56
CA LYS A 32 -17.70 -9.58 -17.28
C LYS A 32 -16.61 -8.95 -16.44
N LEU A 33 -16.87 -8.74 -15.14
CA LEU A 33 -15.88 -8.19 -14.21
C LEU A 33 -14.70 -9.16 -14.03
N GLN A 34 -14.98 -10.43 -13.77
CA GLN A 34 -13.96 -11.46 -13.59
C GLN A 34 -13.14 -11.65 -14.88
N GLN A 35 -13.78 -11.66 -16.05
CA GLN A 35 -13.08 -11.74 -17.32
C GLN A 35 -12.21 -10.51 -17.59
N ALA A 36 -12.69 -9.31 -17.24
CA ALA A 36 -11.88 -8.10 -17.31
C ALA A 36 -10.64 -8.19 -16.41
N ILE A 37 -10.81 -8.62 -15.16
CA ILE A 37 -9.68 -8.80 -14.22
C ILE A 37 -8.69 -9.83 -14.77
N LEU A 38 -9.18 -10.99 -15.22
CA LEU A 38 -8.35 -12.06 -15.76
C LEU A 38 -7.54 -11.58 -16.98
N ALA A 39 -8.22 -10.95 -17.95
CA ALA A 39 -7.58 -10.50 -19.19
C ALA A 39 -6.58 -9.37 -18.92
N MET A 40 -6.93 -8.40 -18.07
CA MET A 40 -6.00 -7.31 -17.70
C MET A 40 -4.80 -7.83 -16.91
N ALA A 41 -5.01 -8.74 -15.95
CA ALA A 41 -3.92 -9.36 -15.19
C ALA A 41 -2.97 -10.14 -16.11
N HIS A 42 -3.51 -10.86 -17.09
CA HIS A 42 -2.69 -11.57 -18.08
C HIS A 42 -1.81 -10.61 -18.89
N GLU A 43 -2.36 -9.50 -19.38
CA GLU A 43 -1.57 -8.51 -20.13
C GLU A 43 -0.56 -7.75 -19.25
N ILE A 44 -0.89 -7.47 -17.98
CA ILE A 44 0.06 -6.94 -16.99
C ILE A 44 1.21 -7.93 -16.78
N TYR A 45 0.92 -9.23 -16.68
CA TYR A 45 1.95 -10.25 -16.60
C TYR A 45 2.88 -10.22 -17.83
N ARG A 46 2.28 -10.26 -19.02
CA ARG A 46 3.00 -10.30 -20.30
C ARG A 46 3.93 -9.10 -20.48
N HIS A 47 3.40 -7.90 -20.31
CA HIS A 47 4.16 -6.67 -20.57
C HIS A 47 5.02 -6.22 -19.39
N GLY A 48 4.68 -6.63 -18.17
CA GLY A 48 5.41 -6.23 -16.95
C GLY A 48 6.53 -7.19 -16.53
N PHE A 49 6.42 -8.48 -16.87
CA PHE A 49 7.30 -9.52 -16.32
C PHE A 49 7.91 -10.46 -17.36
N VAL A 50 7.47 -10.41 -18.61
CA VAL A 50 8.08 -11.17 -19.71
C VAL A 50 8.76 -10.19 -20.67
N GLU A 51 9.98 -10.49 -21.10
CA GLU A 51 10.62 -9.75 -22.18
C GLU A 51 9.97 -10.16 -23.51
N ILE A 52 9.39 -9.18 -24.21
CA ILE A 52 8.73 -9.39 -25.51
C ILE A 52 9.57 -8.68 -26.57
N GLN A 53 10.13 -9.44 -27.51
CA GLN A 53 10.93 -8.92 -28.61
C GLN A 53 10.08 -8.76 -29.88
N ALA A 54 10.50 -7.83 -30.75
CA ALA A 54 9.84 -7.64 -32.04
C ALA A 54 9.96 -8.92 -32.89
N GLY A 55 8.81 -9.47 -33.29
CA GLY A 55 8.73 -10.73 -34.04
C GLY A 55 8.32 -11.95 -33.19
N ASP A 56 8.26 -11.80 -31.86
CA ASP A 56 7.74 -12.85 -30.98
C ASP A 56 6.27 -13.15 -31.29
N LYS A 57 5.93 -14.44 -31.33
CA LYS A 57 4.54 -14.87 -31.41
C LYS A 57 3.85 -14.56 -30.10
N GLY A 58 2.65 -13.97 -30.10
CA GLY A 58 1.95 -13.60 -28.86
C GLY A 58 1.86 -14.73 -27.80
N LYS A 59 1.76 -16.00 -28.24
CA LYS A 59 1.72 -17.17 -27.35
C LYS A 59 3.02 -17.43 -26.56
N SER A 60 4.19 -16.93 -27.02
CA SER A 60 5.46 -17.11 -26.29
C SER A 60 5.51 -16.31 -24.99
N SER A 61 4.80 -15.19 -24.90
CA SER A 61 4.71 -14.37 -23.69
C SER A 61 3.57 -14.77 -22.76
N SER A 62 2.65 -15.63 -23.21
CA SER A 62 1.52 -16.06 -22.40
C SER A 62 1.97 -16.82 -21.14
N ILE A 63 1.27 -16.57 -20.03
CA ILE A 63 1.41 -17.40 -18.83
C ILE A 63 1.19 -18.88 -19.17
N LYS A 64 2.00 -19.75 -18.55
CA LYS A 64 1.85 -21.20 -18.60
C LYS A 64 1.32 -21.69 -17.27
N ILE A 65 0.19 -22.39 -17.27
CA ILE A 65 -0.42 -22.97 -16.07
C ILE A 65 -0.13 -24.48 -16.03
N PHE A 66 0.55 -24.95 -14.99
CA PHE A 66 0.79 -26.37 -14.75
C PHE A 66 -0.33 -26.93 -13.86
N LEU A 67 -1.10 -27.91 -14.38
CA LEU A 67 -2.24 -28.50 -13.67
C LEU A 67 -1.83 -29.77 -12.91
N SER A 68 -1.36 -29.59 -11.67
CA SER A 68 -1.00 -30.72 -10.79
C SER A 68 -2.26 -31.31 -10.16
N HIS A 69 -2.51 -32.60 -10.38
CA HIS A 69 -3.72 -33.29 -9.90
C HIS A 69 -3.47 -34.78 -9.66
N ALA A 70 -4.32 -35.41 -8.84
CA ALA A 70 -4.32 -36.86 -8.71
C ALA A 70 -5.08 -37.51 -9.88
N LYS A 71 -4.48 -38.52 -10.51
CA LYS A 71 -5.14 -39.34 -11.55
C LYS A 71 -6.21 -40.29 -11.00
N SER A 72 -6.23 -40.51 -9.68
CA SER A 72 -7.19 -41.39 -8.99
C SER A 72 -8.29 -40.57 -8.32
N GLY A 73 -9.51 -41.13 -8.23
CA GLY A 73 -10.63 -40.52 -7.49
C GLY A 73 -11.51 -39.58 -8.30
N ASP A 74 -11.27 -39.46 -9.62
CA ASP A 74 -12.04 -38.71 -10.62
C ASP A 74 -12.12 -37.18 -10.41
N THR A 75 -12.38 -36.68 -9.20
CA THR A 75 -12.58 -35.26 -8.87
C THR A 75 -11.44 -34.36 -9.34
N GLY A 76 -10.20 -34.64 -8.92
CA GLY A 76 -9.04 -33.82 -9.29
C GLY A 76 -8.77 -33.81 -10.81
N LEU A 77 -8.97 -34.95 -11.48
CA LEU A 77 -8.82 -35.09 -12.92
C LEU A 77 -9.89 -34.28 -13.67
N ARG A 78 -11.16 -34.42 -13.29
CA ARG A 78 -12.28 -33.73 -13.95
C ARG A 78 -12.26 -32.23 -13.75
N HIS A 79 -11.79 -31.76 -12.60
CA HIS A 79 -11.54 -30.35 -12.35
C HIS A 79 -10.40 -29.83 -13.23
N ALA A 80 -9.30 -30.58 -13.35
CA ALA A 80 -8.21 -30.24 -14.24
C ALA A 80 -8.66 -30.17 -15.72
N GLU A 81 -9.48 -31.13 -16.18
CA GLU A 81 -10.06 -31.14 -17.52
C GLU A 81 -10.98 -29.93 -17.76
N SER A 82 -11.81 -29.57 -16.76
CA SER A 82 -12.68 -28.38 -16.84
C SER A 82 -11.87 -27.09 -16.99
N ILE A 83 -10.80 -26.94 -16.19
CA ILE A 83 -9.90 -25.78 -16.27
C ILE A 83 -9.15 -25.76 -17.61
N LYS A 84 -8.66 -26.92 -18.07
CA LYS A 84 -7.97 -27.07 -19.36
C LYS A 84 -8.87 -26.63 -20.51
N GLY A 85 -10.10 -27.17 -20.58
CA GLY A 85 -11.06 -26.82 -21.62
C GLY A 85 -11.44 -25.34 -21.62
N PHE A 86 -11.46 -24.70 -20.45
CA PHE A 86 -11.60 -23.24 -20.38
C PHE A 86 -10.39 -22.52 -20.97
N ILE A 87 -9.16 -22.90 -20.57
CA ILE A 87 -7.91 -22.27 -21.04
C ILE A 87 -7.76 -22.40 -22.56
N GLU A 88 -8.13 -23.53 -23.16
CA GLU A 88 -8.08 -23.77 -24.62
C GLU A 88 -8.88 -22.73 -25.43
N ASN A 89 -9.88 -22.09 -24.82
CA ASN A 89 -10.68 -21.03 -25.43
C ASN A 89 -10.13 -19.61 -25.13
N THR A 90 -8.91 -19.51 -24.58
CA THR A 90 -8.26 -18.23 -24.22
C THR A 90 -6.87 -18.10 -24.86
N ASN A 91 -6.23 -16.95 -24.68
CA ASN A 91 -4.83 -16.74 -25.10
C ASN A 91 -3.79 -17.25 -24.07
N MET A 92 -4.22 -17.81 -22.94
CA MET A 92 -3.32 -18.41 -21.95
C MET A 92 -2.79 -19.77 -22.45
N SER A 93 -1.65 -20.21 -21.94
CA SER A 93 -1.11 -21.56 -22.22
C SER A 93 -1.21 -22.43 -20.96
N HIS A 94 -1.29 -23.74 -21.15
CA HIS A 94 -1.29 -24.72 -20.06
C HIS A 94 -0.30 -25.84 -20.35
N PHE A 95 0.02 -26.60 -19.31
CA PHE A 95 0.66 -27.91 -19.40
C PHE A 95 -0.18 -28.95 -18.64
N PHE A 96 -0.63 -29.97 -19.37
CA PHE A 96 -1.38 -31.11 -18.85
C PHE A 96 -0.69 -32.44 -19.20
N ASP A 97 -0.15 -33.10 -18.17
CA ASP A 97 0.77 -34.25 -18.30
C ASP A 97 0.15 -35.43 -19.07
N ALA A 98 -1.17 -35.66 -18.96
CA ALA A 98 -1.85 -36.77 -19.62
C ALA A 98 -1.91 -36.65 -21.15
N THR A 99 -1.70 -35.45 -21.73
CA THR A 99 -1.80 -35.24 -23.18
C THR A 99 -0.58 -34.57 -23.82
N GLU A 100 0.33 -33.98 -23.02
CA GLU A 100 1.43 -33.16 -23.56
C GLU A 100 2.80 -33.82 -23.57
N ILE A 101 2.97 -34.98 -22.91
CA ILE A 101 4.22 -35.74 -22.93
C ILE A 101 4.29 -36.59 -24.20
N SER A 102 5.31 -36.37 -25.02
CA SER A 102 5.47 -37.06 -26.30
C SER A 102 6.00 -38.49 -26.10
N ALA A 103 5.56 -39.42 -26.94
CA ALA A 103 6.05 -40.80 -26.90
C ALA A 103 7.57 -40.84 -27.15
N GLY A 104 8.31 -41.51 -26.26
CA GLY A 104 9.78 -41.65 -26.35
C GLY A 104 10.59 -40.66 -25.51
N PHE A 105 9.94 -39.75 -24.78
CA PHE A 105 10.61 -38.82 -23.87
C PHE A 105 10.57 -39.30 -22.41
N SER A 106 11.52 -38.82 -21.61
CA SER A 106 11.60 -39.12 -20.18
C SER A 106 10.55 -38.30 -19.43
N PHE A 107 9.52 -39.00 -18.92
CA PHE A 107 8.40 -38.44 -18.16
C PHE A 107 8.85 -37.44 -17.08
N ASP A 108 9.84 -37.82 -16.28
CA ASP A 108 10.40 -37.03 -15.18
C ASP A 108 11.02 -35.70 -15.66
N HIS A 109 11.82 -35.75 -16.73
CA HIS A 109 12.55 -34.58 -17.22
C HIS A 109 11.60 -33.57 -17.88
N GLU A 110 10.61 -34.03 -18.64
CA GLU A 110 9.64 -33.13 -19.29
C GLU A 110 8.76 -32.42 -18.26
N ILE A 111 8.21 -33.14 -17.27
CA ILE A 111 7.39 -32.55 -16.21
C ILE A 111 8.16 -31.47 -15.46
N ILE A 112 9.39 -31.77 -15.05
CA ILE A 112 10.24 -30.82 -14.33
C ILE A 112 10.59 -29.61 -15.23
N GLY A 113 10.87 -29.83 -16.51
CA GLY A 113 11.15 -28.75 -17.47
C GLY A 113 9.99 -27.77 -17.60
N HIS A 114 8.78 -28.28 -17.85
CA HIS A 114 7.58 -27.46 -17.98
C HIS A 114 7.19 -26.75 -16.68
N LEU A 115 7.38 -27.42 -15.54
CA LEU A 115 7.09 -26.85 -14.23
C LEU A 115 7.92 -25.59 -13.95
N LYS A 116 9.21 -25.58 -14.34
CA LYS A 116 10.11 -24.43 -14.13
C LYS A 116 9.69 -23.16 -14.85
N GLU A 117 8.85 -23.28 -15.87
CA GLU A 117 8.36 -22.15 -16.67
C GLU A 117 6.91 -21.78 -16.34
N SER A 118 6.28 -22.50 -15.42
CA SER A 118 4.84 -22.40 -15.20
C SER A 118 4.48 -21.85 -13.81
N THR A 119 3.23 -21.42 -13.69
CA THR A 119 2.51 -21.24 -12.43
C THR A 119 1.79 -22.54 -12.10
N VAL A 120 1.98 -23.05 -10.89
CA VAL A 120 1.44 -24.36 -10.50
C VAL A 120 0.07 -24.20 -9.85
N LEU A 121 -0.93 -24.90 -10.40
CA LEU A 121 -2.21 -25.14 -9.74
C LEU A 121 -2.19 -26.53 -9.11
N ALA A 122 -2.28 -26.57 -7.78
CA ALA A 122 -2.30 -27.81 -7.00
C ALA A 122 -3.75 -28.18 -6.68
N ILE A 123 -4.34 -29.10 -7.44
CA ILE A 123 -5.75 -29.50 -7.31
C ILE A 123 -5.89 -30.58 -6.23
N GLY A 124 -6.14 -30.13 -5.00
CA GLY A 124 -6.19 -30.92 -3.78
C GLY A 124 -7.51 -31.67 -3.62
N SER A 125 -7.62 -32.83 -4.25
CA SER A 125 -8.63 -33.85 -3.93
C SER A 125 -8.14 -34.82 -2.85
N ASP A 126 -9.01 -35.69 -2.36
CA ASP A 126 -8.73 -36.66 -1.28
C ASP A 126 -7.48 -37.52 -1.52
N ALA A 127 -7.22 -37.88 -2.78
CA ALA A 127 -6.06 -38.67 -3.14
C ALA A 127 -4.77 -37.84 -3.30
N TYR A 128 -4.86 -36.52 -3.48
CA TYR A 128 -3.77 -35.66 -3.95
C TYR A 128 -2.52 -35.75 -3.08
N SER A 129 -2.67 -35.52 -1.77
CA SER A 129 -1.56 -35.47 -0.82
C SER A 129 -0.83 -36.81 -0.65
N SER A 130 -1.48 -37.93 -1.02
CA SER A 130 -0.91 -39.28 -0.96
C SER A 130 -0.15 -39.70 -2.22
N ARG A 131 -0.29 -38.97 -3.34
CA ARG A 131 0.32 -39.34 -4.63
C ARG A 131 1.74 -38.82 -4.74
N TYR A 132 2.68 -39.75 -4.96
CA TYR A 132 4.10 -39.45 -5.11
C TYR A 132 4.40 -38.37 -6.15
N TRP A 133 3.77 -38.44 -7.33
CA TRP A 133 3.99 -37.46 -8.40
C TRP A 133 3.51 -36.07 -8.02
N CYS A 134 2.31 -35.94 -7.45
CA CYS A 134 1.80 -34.67 -6.94
C CYS A 134 2.75 -34.08 -5.87
N GLN A 135 3.23 -34.90 -4.94
CA GLN A 135 4.22 -34.47 -3.95
C GLN A 135 5.52 -33.97 -4.60
N ARG A 136 6.04 -34.70 -5.60
CA ARG A 136 7.26 -34.34 -6.33
C ARG A 136 7.13 -33.02 -7.08
N GLU A 137 5.98 -32.77 -7.70
CA GLU A 137 5.69 -31.52 -8.40
C GLU A 137 5.70 -30.32 -7.44
N ILE A 138 5.00 -30.43 -6.31
CA ILE A 138 4.98 -29.39 -5.27
C ILE A 138 6.39 -29.12 -4.72
N LEU A 139 7.16 -30.17 -4.45
CA LEU A 139 8.54 -30.02 -3.97
C LEU A 139 9.44 -29.35 -5.02
N CYS A 140 9.32 -29.74 -6.28
CA CYS A 140 10.06 -29.14 -7.39
C CYS A 140 9.70 -27.66 -7.58
N ALA A 141 8.43 -27.31 -7.46
CA ALA A 141 7.95 -25.94 -7.54
C ALA A 141 8.54 -25.05 -6.44
N LYS A 142 8.58 -25.56 -5.19
CA LYS A 142 9.18 -24.86 -4.05
C LYS A 142 10.70 -24.68 -4.20
N GLU A 143 11.39 -25.70 -4.70
CA GLU A 143 12.84 -25.67 -4.98
C GLU A 143 13.19 -24.64 -6.05
N HIS A 144 12.36 -24.52 -7.09
CA HIS A 144 12.57 -23.59 -8.20
C HIS A 144 11.86 -22.25 -8.00
N HIS A 145 11.39 -21.97 -6.78
CA HIS A 145 10.67 -20.75 -6.40
C HIS A 145 9.57 -20.38 -7.40
N ARG A 146 8.75 -21.35 -7.82
CA ARG A 146 7.65 -21.10 -8.76
C ARG A 146 6.43 -20.52 -8.04
N PRO A 147 5.63 -19.65 -8.69
CA PRO A 147 4.32 -19.25 -8.17
C PRO A 147 3.38 -20.45 -8.13
N MET A 148 2.60 -20.56 -7.05
CA MET A 148 1.73 -21.71 -6.78
C MET A 148 0.42 -21.26 -6.13
N VAL A 149 -0.69 -21.89 -6.50
CA VAL A 149 -2.00 -21.74 -5.87
C VAL A 149 -2.58 -23.13 -5.60
N ALA A 150 -3.10 -23.35 -4.39
CA ALA A 150 -3.90 -24.52 -4.06
C ALA A 150 -5.34 -24.33 -4.54
N VAL A 151 -5.91 -25.36 -5.14
CA VAL A 151 -7.34 -25.49 -5.38
C VAL A 151 -7.82 -26.57 -4.43
N ASP A 152 -8.46 -26.15 -3.33
CA ASP A 152 -9.03 -27.08 -2.36
C ASP A 152 -10.39 -27.57 -2.87
N CYS A 153 -10.45 -28.86 -3.15
CA CYS A 153 -11.65 -29.58 -3.56
C CYS A 153 -11.73 -30.93 -2.82
N LEU A 154 -11.31 -30.96 -1.55
CA LEU A 154 -11.48 -32.12 -0.67
C LEU A 154 -12.96 -32.46 -0.54
N GLU A 155 -13.29 -33.74 -0.70
CA GLU A 155 -14.63 -34.28 -0.58
C GLU A 155 -14.88 -34.76 0.85
N ASP A 156 -14.07 -35.72 1.31
CA ASP A 156 -14.28 -36.36 2.62
C ASP A 156 -13.01 -36.37 3.48
N TYR A 157 -11.85 -36.67 2.89
CA TYR A 157 -10.68 -37.05 3.67
C TYR A 157 -9.35 -36.87 2.94
N GLU A 158 -8.30 -36.58 3.69
CA GLU A 158 -6.93 -36.76 3.24
C GLU A 158 -6.13 -37.59 4.27
N ASP A 159 -5.36 -38.56 3.80
CA ASP A 159 -4.56 -39.44 4.68
C ASP A 159 -3.59 -38.64 5.55
N ARG A 160 -2.99 -37.62 4.93
CA ARG A 160 -2.06 -36.71 5.58
C ARG A 160 -2.01 -35.39 4.83
N ILE A 161 -2.29 -34.30 5.51
CA ILE A 161 -2.01 -32.94 5.02
C ILE A 161 -0.54 -32.84 4.63
N PHE A 162 -0.27 -32.57 3.36
CA PHE A 162 1.10 -32.53 2.85
C PHE A 162 1.80 -31.21 3.23
N PRO A 163 2.80 -31.20 4.14
CA PRO A 163 3.29 -29.94 4.71
C PRO A 163 3.96 -29.00 3.69
N ALA A 164 4.53 -29.54 2.61
CA ALA A 164 5.15 -28.72 1.56
C ALA A 164 4.11 -27.99 0.68
N GLY A 165 2.83 -28.32 0.79
CA GLY A 165 1.73 -27.59 0.15
C GLY A 165 1.29 -26.33 0.90
N SER A 166 1.90 -26.01 2.05
CA SER A 166 1.54 -24.84 2.87
C SER A 166 2.16 -23.53 2.36
N ASN A 167 1.81 -22.39 2.99
CA ASN A 167 2.32 -21.05 2.67
C ASN A 167 2.14 -20.66 1.19
N ILE A 168 0.99 -21.07 0.62
CA ILE A 168 0.53 -20.73 -0.72
C ILE A 168 -0.93 -20.27 -0.64
N PRO A 169 -1.41 -19.35 -1.49
CA PRO A 169 -2.82 -18.99 -1.55
C PRO A 169 -3.67 -20.20 -1.92
N CYS A 170 -4.89 -20.28 -1.36
CA CYS A 170 -5.83 -21.37 -1.58
C CYS A 170 -7.17 -20.84 -2.06
N VAL A 171 -7.74 -21.48 -3.08
CA VAL A 171 -9.10 -21.24 -3.59
C VAL A 171 -9.92 -22.49 -3.34
N HIS A 172 -10.95 -22.38 -2.50
CA HIS A 172 -11.89 -23.45 -2.26
C HIS A 172 -12.97 -23.53 -3.36
N VAL A 173 -13.25 -24.75 -3.83
CA VAL A 173 -14.30 -25.08 -4.80
C VAL A 173 -15.02 -26.36 -4.40
N SER A 174 -16.24 -26.54 -4.93
CA SER A 174 -17.00 -27.77 -4.73
C SER A 174 -16.22 -28.99 -5.24
N PRO A 175 -16.24 -30.14 -4.54
CA PRO A 175 -15.70 -31.39 -5.06
C PRO A 175 -16.53 -31.94 -6.23
N GLN A 176 -17.78 -31.51 -6.39
CA GLN A 176 -18.68 -32.05 -7.42
C GLN A 176 -18.34 -31.52 -8.83
N PRO A 177 -17.98 -32.40 -9.80
CA PRO A 177 -17.68 -31.99 -11.16
C PRO A 177 -18.94 -31.87 -12.05
N PRO A 178 -18.91 -31.05 -13.13
CA PRO A 178 -17.80 -30.20 -13.57
C PRO A 178 -17.71 -28.89 -12.76
N LEU A 179 -16.54 -28.24 -12.79
CA LEU A 179 -16.39 -26.89 -12.22
C LEU A 179 -17.29 -25.89 -12.96
N SER A 180 -17.90 -24.98 -12.21
CA SER A 180 -18.61 -23.86 -12.80
C SER A 180 -17.63 -22.87 -13.46
N GLY A 181 -18.09 -22.14 -14.49
CA GLY A 181 -17.27 -21.11 -15.13
C GLY A 181 -16.81 -20.02 -14.14
N SER A 182 -17.64 -19.69 -13.14
CA SER A 182 -17.28 -18.76 -12.06
C SER A 182 -16.12 -19.29 -11.23
N ASP A 183 -16.14 -20.58 -10.85
CA ASP A 183 -15.05 -21.21 -10.09
C ASP A 183 -13.75 -21.25 -10.86
N ILE A 184 -13.81 -21.59 -12.15
CA ILE A 184 -12.63 -21.57 -13.04
C ILE A 184 -12.04 -20.16 -13.11
N LEU A 185 -12.89 -19.13 -13.29
CA LEU A 185 -12.44 -17.74 -13.29
C LEU A 185 -11.79 -17.35 -11.95
N ARG A 186 -12.36 -17.73 -10.80
CA ARG A 186 -11.78 -17.47 -9.47
C ARG A 186 -10.39 -18.11 -9.33
N ILE A 187 -10.24 -19.37 -9.76
CA ILE A 187 -8.97 -20.10 -9.73
C ILE A 187 -7.92 -19.40 -10.62
N LEU A 188 -8.29 -19.08 -11.86
CA LEU A 188 -7.35 -18.49 -12.82
C LEU A 188 -6.97 -17.04 -12.46
N ILE A 189 -7.90 -16.27 -11.91
CA ILE A 189 -7.60 -14.93 -11.36
C ILE A 189 -6.61 -15.07 -10.20
N ALA A 190 -6.84 -15.99 -9.25
CA ALA A 190 -5.91 -16.22 -8.15
C ALA A 190 -4.52 -16.63 -8.66
N ALA A 191 -4.45 -17.50 -9.67
CA ALA A 191 -3.19 -17.92 -10.31
C ALA A 191 -2.43 -16.75 -10.93
N LEU A 192 -3.11 -15.91 -11.72
CA LEU A 192 -2.50 -14.76 -12.37
C LEU A 192 -2.06 -13.70 -11.36
N LEU A 193 -2.91 -13.37 -10.39
CA LEU A 193 -2.56 -12.41 -9.34
C LEU A 193 -1.39 -12.90 -8.49
N GLU A 194 -1.34 -14.18 -8.14
CA GLU A 194 -0.21 -14.76 -7.41
C GLU A 194 1.07 -14.75 -8.24
N THR A 195 0.97 -15.00 -9.55
CA THR A 195 2.12 -14.92 -10.47
C THR A 195 2.66 -13.50 -10.53
N ILE A 196 1.79 -12.50 -10.71
CA ILE A 196 2.16 -11.09 -10.71
C ILE A 196 2.78 -10.70 -9.37
N ARG A 197 2.15 -11.04 -8.25
CA ARG A 197 2.64 -10.76 -6.89
C ARG A 197 4.03 -11.35 -6.67
N HIS A 198 4.23 -12.62 -7.07
CA HIS A 198 5.52 -13.31 -6.96
C HIS A 198 6.63 -12.60 -7.74
N HIS A 199 6.40 -12.28 -9.01
CA HIS A 199 7.40 -11.60 -9.83
C HIS A 199 7.63 -10.15 -9.42
N HIS A 200 6.56 -9.43 -9.05
CA HIS A 200 6.63 -8.08 -8.51
C HIS A 200 7.49 -8.05 -7.24
N ALA A 201 7.19 -8.92 -6.27
CA ALA A 201 7.96 -9.08 -5.04
C ALA A 201 9.46 -9.24 -5.32
N LEU A 202 9.86 -10.20 -6.17
CA LEU A 202 11.27 -10.42 -6.46
C LEU A 202 11.93 -9.25 -7.20
N LYS A 203 11.23 -8.61 -8.15
CA LYS A 203 11.74 -7.40 -8.83
C LYS A 203 11.91 -6.24 -7.84
N SER A 204 10.94 -6.00 -6.96
CA SER A 204 11.01 -4.97 -5.92
C SER A 204 12.17 -5.22 -4.95
N LEU A 205 12.31 -6.45 -4.45
CA LEU A 205 13.42 -6.81 -3.56
C LEU A 205 14.79 -6.62 -4.23
N LYS A 206 14.94 -7.01 -5.50
CA LYS A 206 16.17 -6.76 -6.27
C LYS A 206 16.45 -5.28 -6.46
N TYR A 207 15.40 -4.48 -6.71
CA TYR A 207 15.52 -3.03 -6.78
C TYR A 207 15.94 -2.44 -5.44
N TYR A 208 15.31 -2.82 -4.33
CA TYR A 208 15.70 -2.36 -2.98
C TYR A 208 17.13 -2.76 -2.62
N GLN A 209 17.57 -3.95 -3.02
CA GLN A 209 18.97 -4.38 -2.88
C GLN A 209 19.93 -3.51 -3.70
N SER A 210 19.58 -3.16 -4.95
CA SER A 210 20.42 -2.27 -5.77
C SER A 210 20.46 -0.83 -5.25
N GLN A 211 19.44 -0.41 -4.50
CA GLN A 211 19.39 0.87 -3.78
C GLN A 211 20.10 0.83 -2.42
N GLY A 212 20.66 -0.32 -2.02
CA GLY A 212 21.36 -0.48 -0.74
C GLY A 212 20.45 -0.53 0.49
N TRP A 213 19.15 -0.79 0.32
CA TRP A 213 18.24 -1.01 1.45
C TRP A 213 18.41 -2.41 2.04
N ILE A 214 18.79 -3.36 1.19
CA ILE A 214 19.02 -4.76 1.52
C ILE A 214 20.47 -5.09 1.18
N ASP A 215 21.17 -5.80 2.06
CA ASP A 215 22.55 -6.20 1.83
C ASP A 215 22.69 -7.10 0.59
N SER A 216 23.81 -6.97 -0.13
CA SER A 216 24.08 -7.74 -1.35
C SER A 216 24.26 -9.24 -1.10
N ASP A 217 24.59 -9.65 0.12
CA ASP A 217 24.74 -11.07 0.52
C ASP A 217 23.44 -11.68 1.04
N CYS A 218 22.32 -10.94 1.00
CA CYS A 218 21.02 -11.40 1.44
C CYS A 218 20.31 -12.23 0.36
N ALA A 219 19.74 -13.37 0.76
CA ALA A 219 18.87 -14.18 -0.09
C ALA A 219 17.50 -13.52 -0.23
N LEU A 220 17.00 -13.44 -1.46
CA LEU A 220 15.70 -12.84 -1.77
C LEU A 220 14.68 -13.92 -2.09
N ILE A 221 13.56 -13.93 -1.37
CA ILE A 221 12.46 -14.88 -1.60
C ILE A 221 11.12 -14.15 -1.69
N SER A 222 10.18 -14.70 -2.46
CA SER A 222 8.90 -14.03 -2.77
C SER A 222 7.82 -14.15 -1.69
N ARG A 223 8.09 -14.90 -0.62
CA ARG A 223 7.19 -15.26 0.48
C ARG A 223 8.01 -15.48 1.75
N PRO A 224 7.41 -15.50 2.95
CA PRO A 224 8.12 -15.84 4.17
C PRO A 224 8.88 -17.18 4.05
N PRO A 225 10.04 -17.33 4.71
CA PRO A 225 10.83 -18.56 4.67
C PRO A 225 10.03 -19.79 5.12
N GLU A 226 10.29 -20.94 4.49
CA GLU A 226 9.72 -22.22 4.89
C GLU A 226 10.81 -23.18 5.37
N ILE A 227 10.53 -23.98 6.41
CA ILE A 227 11.50 -24.91 7.02
C ILE A 227 12.15 -25.86 6.00
N ARG A 228 11.45 -26.24 4.93
CA ARG A 228 11.98 -27.13 3.89
C ARG A 228 12.86 -26.45 2.85
N GLN A 229 12.78 -25.13 2.69
CA GLN A 229 13.63 -24.39 1.75
C GLN A 229 15.01 -24.08 2.33
N LEU A 230 15.25 -24.47 3.59
CA LEU A 230 16.47 -24.17 4.34
C LEU A 230 17.75 -24.91 3.95
N PRO A 231 17.72 -26.17 3.46
CA PRO A 231 18.94 -26.86 3.05
C PRO A 231 19.73 -26.14 1.94
N ALA A 232 19.10 -25.18 1.24
CA ALA A 232 19.74 -24.32 0.24
C ALA A 232 20.54 -23.15 0.85
N PHE A 233 20.37 -22.86 2.14
CA PHE A 233 21.01 -21.76 2.86
C PHE A 233 22.17 -22.32 3.70
N GLY A 234 23.42 -22.05 3.29
CA GLY A 234 24.61 -22.79 3.72
C GLY A 234 24.84 -22.94 5.24
N GLU A 235 25.35 -24.11 5.64
CA GLU A 235 25.41 -24.63 7.04
C GLU A 235 26.37 -23.90 8.02
N LYS A 236 27.03 -22.80 7.66
CA LYS A 236 28.11 -22.22 8.50
C LYS A 236 28.02 -20.72 8.77
N ARG A 237 27.13 -19.97 8.12
CA ARG A 237 26.99 -18.52 8.31
C ARG A 237 25.52 -18.20 8.57
N LYS A 238 25.25 -17.22 9.44
CA LYS A 238 23.90 -16.66 9.58
C LYS A 238 23.39 -16.27 8.19
N THR A 239 22.31 -16.88 7.73
CA THR A 239 21.75 -16.57 6.42
C THR A 239 20.74 -15.44 6.58
N LYS A 240 21.03 -14.30 5.94
CA LYS A 240 20.09 -13.18 5.85
C LYS A 240 19.09 -13.46 4.75
N VAL A 241 17.80 -13.38 5.06
CA VAL A 241 16.72 -13.64 4.11
C VAL A 241 15.75 -12.47 4.11
N CYS A 242 15.58 -11.83 2.96
CA CYS A 242 14.61 -10.76 2.78
C CYS A 242 13.41 -11.27 1.98
N TYR A 243 12.22 -10.99 2.50
CA TYR A 243 10.95 -11.32 1.85
C TYR A 243 9.99 -10.11 1.90
N PRO A 244 8.92 -10.07 1.10
CA PRO A 244 8.02 -8.91 1.03
C PRO A 244 7.27 -8.68 2.35
N GLU A 245 6.87 -7.42 2.59
CA GLU A 245 5.94 -7.07 3.67
C GLU A 245 4.61 -7.85 3.58
N PRO A 246 3.92 -8.08 4.71
CA PRO A 246 4.36 -7.80 6.08
C PRO A 246 5.24 -8.93 6.65
N PRO A 247 5.98 -8.69 7.76
CA PRO A 247 6.66 -9.77 8.47
C PRO A 247 5.67 -10.84 8.93
N ILE A 248 6.14 -12.04 9.33
CA ILE A 248 5.30 -13.07 9.98
C ILE A 248 5.30 -12.88 11.50
N TYR A 249 4.38 -13.53 12.20
CA TYR A 249 4.31 -13.43 13.67
C TYR A 249 5.57 -14.00 14.32
N SER A 250 5.96 -13.46 15.48
CA SER A 250 7.14 -13.90 16.22
C SER A 250 7.10 -15.39 16.56
N GLU A 251 5.92 -15.91 16.88
CA GLU A 251 5.65 -17.29 17.21
C GLU A 251 5.80 -18.20 15.98
N GLU A 252 5.38 -17.72 14.81
CA GLU A 252 5.60 -18.42 13.54
C GLU A 252 7.08 -18.40 13.11
N ALA A 253 7.79 -17.32 13.45
CA ALA A 253 9.21 -17.11 13.19
C ALA A 253 10.17 -17.76 14.20
N ASP A 254 9.68 -18.46 15.22
CA ASP A 254 10.47 -18.93 16.37
C ASP A 254 11.68 -19.82 15.98
N TRP A 255 11.57 -20.49 14.84
CA TRP A 255 12.55 -21.41 14.31
C TRP A 255 13.66 -20.72 13.53
N HIS A 256 13.46 -19.47 13.08
CA HIS A 256 14.47 -18.69 12.37
C HIS A 256 15.77 -18.62 13.19
N HIS A 257 15.66 -18.25 14.48
CA HIS A 257 16.82 -18.13 15.36
C HIS A 257 17.51 -19.49 15.61
N ARG A 258 16.71 -20.55 15.80
CA ARG A 258 17.23 -21.92 16.03
C ARG A 258 18.05 -22.44 14.86
N LEU A 259 17.74 -21.98 13.64
CA LEU A 259 18.40 -22.39 12.41
C LEU A 259 19.38 -21.35 11.85
N GLY A 260 19.69 -20.30 12.63
CA GLY A 260 20.66 -19.28 12.24
C GLY A 260 20.20 -18.41 11.06
N ILE A 261 18.90 -18.23 10.90
CA ILE A 261 18.28 -17.42 9.84
C ILE A 261 17.89 -16.07 10.42
N ASP A 262 18.33 -15.01 9.75
CA ASP A 262 17.94 -13.63 10.03
C ASP A 262 16.97 -13.20 8.93
N ALA A 263 15.67 -13.45 9.16
CA ALA A 263 14.61 -13.15 8.21
C ALA A 263 13.98 -11.79 8.53
N PHE A 264 13.83 -10.94 7.52
CA PHE A 264 13.29 -9.59 7.66
C PHE A 264 12.59 -9.15 6.36
N THR A 265 11.95 -7.99 6.40
CA THR A 265 11.29 -7.38 5.25
C THR A 265 11.95 -6.03 4.92
N PRO A 266 11.77 -5.46 3.71
CA PRO A 266 12.47 -4.24 3.30
C PRO A 266 12.27 -3.04 4.22
N LEU A 267 11.13 -2.95 4.91
CA LEU A 267 10.78 -1.83 5.78
C LEU A 267 10.76 -2.22 7.26
N TRP A 268 11.13 -3.45 7.63
CA TRP A 268 11.14 -3.89 9.02
C TRP A 268 12.19 -4.97 9.31
N ASN A 269 12.98 -4.73 10.35
CA ASN A 269 13.85 -5.72 10.97
C ASN A 269 13.68 -5.67 12.49
N GLN A 270 13.65 -6.84 13.15
CA GLN A 270 13.46 -6.95 14.60
C GLN A 270 14.53 -6.18 15.41
N SER A 271 15.75 -6.06 14.88
CA SER A 271 16.82 -5.29 15.50
C SER A 271 16.55 -3.77 15.59
N GLU A 272 15.55 -3.28 14.84
CA GLU A 272 15.13 -1.88 14.87
C GLU A 272 14.00 -1.61 15.86
N HIS A 273 13.60 -2.60 16.65
CA HIS A 273 12.67 -2.41 17.75
C HIS A 273 13.15 -1.29 18.68
N SER A 274 12.23 -0.39 19.06
CA SER A 274 12.52 0.80 19.88
C SER A 274 13.55 1.78 19.30
N SER A 275 13.91 1.66 18.02
CA SER A 275 14.87 2.59 17.39
C SER A 275 14.35 4.02 17.26
N LEU A 276 13.05 4.25 17.49
CA LEU A 276 12.40 5.55 17.54
C LEU A 276 11.75 5.83 18.92
N ASP A 277 12.18 5.14 19.97
CA ASP A 277 11.67 5.39 21.32
C ASP A 277 11.91 6.85 21.73
N GLY A 278 10.92 7.44 22.41
CA GLY A 278 10.88 8.87 22.75
C GLY A 278 10.62 9.82 21.57
N ARG A 279 10.62 9.35 20.32
CA ARG A 279 10.29 10.20 19.16
C ARG A 279 8.80 10.42 19.07
N ARG A 280 8.43 11.65 18.72
CA ARG A 280 7.04 12.12 18.60
C ARG A 280 6.82 12.63 17.18
N ALA A 281 6.22 11.80 16.33
CA ALA A 281 6.06 12.07 14.92
C ALA A 281 4.65 12.57 14.62
N GLY A 282 4.53 13.82 14.18
CA GLY A 282 3.27 14.39 13.73
C GLY A 282 2.95 13.94 12.30
N ILE A 283 1.77 13.37 12.08
CA ILE A 283 1.29 12.96 10.76
C ILE A 283 0.17 13.91 10.33
N SER A 284 0.37 14.57 9.19
CA SER A 284 -0.55 15.52 8.56
C SER A 284 -0.93 15.00 7.17
N ILE A 285 -1.84 14.03 7.12
CA ILE A 285 -2.34 13.42 5.88
C ILE A 285 -3.82 13.76 5.75
N SER A 286 -4.24 14.17 4.55
CA SER A 286 -5.64 14.54 4.31
C SER A 286 -6.04 14.28 2.85
N ASP A 287 -7.35 14.22 2.63
CA ASP A 287 -7.97 13.90 1.35
C ASP A 287 -7.44 14.78 0.22
N VAL A 288 -7.24 14.15 -0.95
CA VAL A 288 -7.09 14.84 -2.22
C VAL A 288 -8.38 14.64 -3.00
N PRO A 289 -8.98 15.69 -3.58
CA PRO A 289 -10.22 15.55 -4.34
C PRO A 289 -10.12 14.48 -5.45
N ASN A 290 -11.24 13.80 -5.74
CA ASN A 290 -11.30 12.64 -6.63
C ASN A 290 -10.96 12.91 -8.11
N ASP A 291 -10.65 14.15 -8.51
CA ASP A 291 -10.07 14.43 -9.83
C ASP A 291 -8.57 14.06 -9.90
N GLY A 292 -7.95 13.69 -8.77
CA GLY A 292 -6.56 13.23 -8.71
C GLY A 292 -6.27 11.97 -9.52
N PHE A 293 -7.20 11.03 -9.68
CA PHE A 293 -6.92 9.85 -10.52
C PHE A 293 -6.74 10.19 -12.00
N SER A 294 -7.50 11.17 -12.52
CA SER A 294 -7.39 11.55 -13.94
C SER A 294 -6.16 12.39 -14.24
N LYS A 295 -5.61 13.12 -13.26
CA LYS A 295 -4.40 13.95 -13.39
C LYS A 295 -3.12 13.26 -12.95
N ASP A 296 -3.17 12.58 -11.81
CA ASP A 296 -2.01 12.03 -11.11
C ASP A 296 -1.95 10.49 -11.18
N HIS A 297 -2.98 9.84 -11.72
CA HIS A 297 -3.09 8.37 -11.85
C HIS A 297 -3.00 7.61 -10.52
N LEU A 298 -3.37 8.27 -9.41
CA LEU A 298 -3.38 7.68 -8.07
C LEU A 298 -4.79 7.54 -7.52
N PRO A 299 -5.19 6.34 -7.06
CA PRO A 299 -6.48 6.15 -6.41
C PRO A 299 -6.46 6.73 -4.98
N ALA A 300 -7.61 7.15 -4.46
CA ALA A 300 -7.73 7.66 -3.08
C ALA A 300 -7.25 6.65 -2.02
N SER A 301 -7.39 5.34 -2.30
CA SER A 301 -6.87 4.26 -1.45
C SER A 301 -5.35 4.30 -1.25
N HIS A 302 -4.62 5.01 -2.12
CA HIS A 302 -3.18 5.12 -2.05
C HIS A 302 -2.71 5.96 -0.87
N ALA A 303 -3.39 7.08 -0.57
CA ALA A 303 -3.12 7.87 0.61
C ALA A 303 -3.47 7.12 1.91
N ILE A 304 -4.54 6.31 1.87
CA ILE A 304 -4.92 5.44 3.00
C ILE A 304 -3.80 4.44 3.29
N ARG A 305 -3.29 3.77 2.25
CA ARG A 305 -2.15 2.85 2.38
C ARG A 305 -0.91 3.54 2.96
N LEU A 306 -0.59 4.74 2.50
CA LEU A 306 0.52 5.53 3.06
C LEU A 306 0.34 5.78 4.57
N ALA A 307 -0.86 6.19 4.99
CA ALA A 307 -1.15 6.45 6.40
C ALA A 307 -1.01 5.18 7.25
N GLN A 308 -1.49 4.04 6.74
CA GLN A 308 -1.38 2.74 7.41
C GLN A 308 0.08 2.29 7.53
N ASP A 309 0.85 2.33 6.43
CA ASP A 309 2.25 1.87 6.44
C ASP A 309 3.14 2.80 7.27
N LEU A 310 2.97 4.13 7.20
CA LEU A 310 3.64 5.07 8.10
C LEU A 310 3.32 4.78 9.56
N ALA A 311 2.03 4.62 9.89
CA ALA A 311 1.62 4.34 11.26
C ALA A 311 2.24 3.03 11.75
N ARG A 312 2.13 1.96 10.96
CA ARG A 312 2.66 0.65 11.29
C ARG A 312 4.15 0.70 11.58
N HIS A 313 4.93 1.28 10.67
CA HIS A 313 6.39 1.25 10.78
C HIS A 313 6.96 2.23 11.81
N LEU A 314 6.28 3.34 12.10
CA LEU A 314 6.68 4.25 13.17
C LEU A 314 6.34 3.67 14.55
N LEU A 315 5.13 3.14 14.73
CA LEU A 315 4.69 2.54 16.00
C LEU A 315 5.48 1.28 16.35
N ALA A 316 5.80 0.43 15.36
CA ALA A 316 6.63 -0.76 15.58
C ALA A 316 8.04 -0.41 16.09
N ARG A 317 8.52 0.82 15.83
CA ARG A 317 9.80 1.35 16.33
C ARG A 317 9.66 2.15 17.64
N SER A 318 8.50 2.06 18.30
CA SER A 318 8.18 2.77 19.56
C SER A 318 8.06 4.29 19.44
N ALA A 319 7.85 4.84 18.24
CA ALA A 319 7.51 6.25 18.12
C ALA A 319 6.10 6.52 18.67
N THR A 320 5.90 7.68 19.29
CA THR A 320 4.55 8.22 19.56
C THR A 320 4.05 8.95 18.33
N LEU A 321 2.87 8.58 17.84
CA LEU A 321 2.23 9.29 16.75
C LEU A 321 1.39 10.45 17.28
N ILE A 322 1.57 11.62 16.70
CA ILE A 322 0.75 12.80 16.95
C ILE A 322 -0.12 13.01 15.71
N TYR A 323 -1.44 12.99 15.89
CA TYR A 323 -2.36 13.16 14.78
C TYR A 323 -3.44 14.17 15.14
N GLY A 324 -3.65 15.16 14.28
CA GLY A 324 -4.76 16.11 14.41
C GLY A 324 -5.84 15.75 13.40
N GLY A 325 -7.05 15.45 13.86
CA GLY A 325 -8.20 15.44 12.96
C GLY A 325 -9.20 14.30 13.09
N ASP A 326 -9.72 13.98 11.91
CA ASP A 326 -11.04 13.45 11.57
C ASP A 326 -11.51 12.23 12.38
N LEU A 327 -12.58 12.40 13.16
CA LEU A 327 -13.20 11.34 13.96
C LEU A 327 -14.30 10.58 13.19
N ARG A 328 -14.44 10.83 11.88
CA ARG A 328 -15.36 10.09 11.02
C ARG A 328 -14.90 8.65 10.88
N LYS A 329 -15.87 7.74 10.83
CA LYS A 329 -15.67 6.36 10.38
C LYS A 329 -15.11 6.37 8.95
N ASP A 330 -14.19 5.44 8.68
CA ASP A 330 -13.47 5.34 7.39
C ASP A 330 -12.58 6.57 7.06
N GLY A 331 -12.25 7.40 8.06
CA GLY A 331 -11.25 8.46 7.96
C GLY A 331 -9.83 7.97 8.28
N PHE A 332 -8.83 8.79 7.96
CA PHE A 332 -7.41 8.49 8.23
C PHE A 332 -7.10 8.12 9.69
N THR A 333 -7.77 8.76 10.65
CA THR A 333 -7.61 8.44 12.07
C THR A 333 -8.00 6.99 12.37
N ASP A 334 -9.10 6.52 11.79
CA ASP A 334 -9.58 5.15 12.01
C ASP A 334 -8.56 4.13 11.47
N PHE A 335 -8.00 4.36 10.28
CA PHE A 335 -6.96 3.49 9.71
C PHE A 335 -5.68 3.47 10.54
N ILE A 336 -5.21 4.61 11.04
CA ILE A 336 -4.02 4.70 11.91
C ILE A 336 -4.27 3.93 13.23
N LEU A 337 -5.45 4.07 13.82
CA LEU A 337 -5.79 3.41 15.08
C LEU A 337 -6.02 1.90 14.92
N GLN A 338 -6.56 1.45 13.80
CA GLN A 338 -6.66 0.02 13.46
C GLN A 338 -5.27 -0.62 13.38
N GLU A 339 -4.31 0.04 12.72
CA GLU A 339 -2.91 -0.43 12.68
C GLU A 339 -2.27 -0.46 14.08
N ALA A 340 -2.55 0.55 14.91
CA ALA A 340 -2.07 0.59 16.29
C ALA A 340 -2.61 -0.58 17.13
N ILE A 341 -3.90 -0.91 17.03
CA ILE A 341 -4.50 -2.07 17.71
C ILE A 341 -3.90 -3.38 17.17
N ALA A 342 -3.79 -3.51 15.85
CA ALA A 342 -3.22 -4.70 15.22
C ALA A 342 -1.79 -4.95 15.70
N LEU A 343 -0.95 -3.91 15.74
CA LEU A 343 0.41 -3.99 16.26
C LEU A 343 0.47 -4.29 17.74
N LYS A 344 -0.37 -3.64 18.56
CA LYS A 344 -0.45 -3.90 20.00
C LYS A 344 -0.71 -5.38 20.28
N ASN A 345 -1.71 -5.96 19.60
CA ASN A 345 -2.06 -7.36 19.76
C ASN A 345 -0.96 -8.28 19.23
N ARG A 346 -0.39 -7.95 18.07
CA ARG A 346 0.66 -8.74 17.41
C ARG A 346 1.97 -8.77 18.17
N LEU A 347 2.39 -7.64 18.74
CA LEU A 347 3.63 -7.52 19.50
C LEU A 347 3.43 -7.80 20.99
N ASN A 348 2.18 -8.00 21.42
CA ASN A 348 1.78 -8.16 22.81
C ASN A 348 2.44 -7.11 23.75
N THR A 349 2.32 -5.83 23.36
CA THR A 349 2.97 -4.70 24.05
C THR A 349 2.01 -3.57 24.33
N ASP A 350 2.22 -2.88 25.45
CA ASP A 350 1.49 -1.65 25.80
C ASP A 350 2.19 -0.37 25.31
N SER A 351 3.35 -0.48 24.65
CA SER A 351 4.17 0.66 24.20
C SER A 351 3.68 1.33 22.91
N ILE A 352 2.47 1.01 22.43
CA ILE A 352 1.89 1.61 21.23
C ILE A 352 1.08 2.84 21.63
N HIS A 353 1.51 4.02 21.16
CA HIS A 353 0.97 5.30 21.62
C HIS A 353 0.60 6.22 20.45
N VAL A 354 -0.67 6.58 20.38
CA VAL A 354 -1.22 7.58 19.46
C VAL A 354 -1.86 8.71 20.26
N GLU A 355 -1.46 9.94 20.01
CA GLU A 355 -2.10 11.14 20.54
C GLU A 355 -3.00 11.76 19.46
N ASN A 356 -4.30 11.83 19.75
CA ASN A 356 -5.29 12.48 18.89
C ASN A 356 -5.57 13.89 19.43
N HIS A 357 -5.25 14.90 18.63
CA HIS A 357 -5.37 16.33 18.99
C HIS A 357 -6.63 16.93 18.38
N LEU A 358 -7.52 17.45 19.23
CA LEU A 358 -8.83 17.99 18.84
C LEU A 358 -9.01 19.43 19.31
N ALA A 359 -9.36 20.31 18.37
CA ALA A 359 -9.76 21.67 18.67
C ALA A 359 -11.22 21.71 19.14
N TRP A 360 -11.61 22.69 19.95
CA TRP A 360 -13.00 23.11 20.03
C TRP A 360 -13.46 23.62 18.64
N PRO A 361 -14.72 23.41 18.21
CA PRO A 361 -15.77 22.64 18.87
C PRO A 361 -15.75 21.13 18.53
N ILE A 362 -14.72 20.64 17.82
CA ILE A 362 -14.71 19.27 17.26
C ILE A 362 -14.82 18.19 18.34
N TYR A 363 -14.20 18.36 19.50
CA TYR A 363 -14.33 17.37 20.59
C TYR A 363 -15.68 17.41 21.31
N ARG A 364 -16.51 18.45 21.11
CA ARG A 364 -17.88 18.55 21.65
C ARG A 364 -18.91 17.75 20.83
N SER A 365 -18.44 16.91 19.91
CA SER A 365 -19.24 16.11 18.99
C SER A 365 -20.12 15.05 19.67
N ASP A 366 -21.08 14.51 18.91
CA ASP A 366 -22.11 13.58 19.35
C ASP A 366 -21.62 12.34 20.13
N ALA A 367 -22.54 11.73 20.89
CA ALA A 367 -22.30 10.53 21.71
C ALA A 367 -21.65 9.36 20.94
N GLU A 368 -21.91 9.26 19.63
CA GLU A 368 -21.31 8.26 18.75
C GLU A 368 -19.79 8.39 18.67
N ILE A 369 -19.26 9.61 18.56
CA ILE A 369 -17.82 9.86 18.51
C ILE A 369 -17.17 9.57 19.87
N THR A 370 -17.86 9.85 20.96
CA THR A 370 -17.40 9.48 22.31
C THR A 370 -17.31 7.96 22.47
N ALA A 371 -18.32 7.21 21.99
CA ALA A 371 -18.30 5.76 22.00
C ALA A 371 -17.19 5.19 21.09
N TRP A 372 -17.00 5.76 19.90
CA TRP A 372 -15.92 5.39 18.99
C TRP A 372 -14.55 5.58 19.64
N ARG A 373 -14.31 6.74 20.29
CA ARG A 373 -13.06 7.02 21.02
C ARG A 373 -12.79 5.99 22.12
N ALA A 374 -13.82 5.55 22.83
CA ALA A 374 -13.69 4.58 23.92
C ALA A 374 -13.16 3.22 23.45
N ASN A 375 -13.45 2.81 22.20
CA ASN A 375 -12.94 1.57 21.61
C ASN A 375 -11.41 1.57 21.44
N TYR A 376 -10.80 2.76 21.33
CA TYR A 376 -9.37 2.93 21.07
C TYR A 376 -8.57 3.33 22.31
N ARG A 377 -9.18 3.36 23.51
CA ARG A 377 -8.52 3.78 24.77
C ARG A 377 -7.22 3.03 25.10
N ALA A 378 -7.03 1.84 24.54
CA ALA A 378 -5.87 0.99 24.78
C ALA A 378 -4.61 1.44 24.04
N VAL A 379 -4.75 2.28 23.01
CA VAL A 379 -3.65 2.77 22.15
C VAL A 379 -3.68 4.29 21.95
N MET A 380 -4.83 4.93 22.18
CA MET A 380 -5.06 6.34 21.91
C MET A 380 -5.26 7.16 23.18
N LYS A 381 -4.60 8.31 23.25
CA LYS A 381 -4.88 9.40 24.18
C LYS A 381 -5.44 10.59 23.41
N THR A 382 -6.55 11.16 23.87
CA THR A 382 -7.07 12.42 23.29
C THR A 382 -6.50 13.63 24.04
N VAL A 383 -6.11 14.66 23.28
CA VAL A 383 -5.68 15.97 23.77
C VAL A 383 -6.64 17.02 23.23
N GLU A 384 -7.45 17.58 24.10
CA GLU A 384 -8.50 18.56 23.76
C GLU A 384 -7.99 19.98 23.99
N TYR A 385 -8.25 20.89 23.05
CA TYR A 385 -7.81 22.28 23.08
C TYR A 385 -8.99 23.23 23.15
N ALA A 386 -9.10 23.94 24.28
CA ALA A 386 -10.13 24.95 24.51
C ALA A 386 -10.10 26.11 23.49
N ILE A 387 -11.18 26.88 23.47
CA ILE A 387 -11.34 28.06 22.62
C ILE A 387 -10.22 29.08 22.91
N PRO A 388 -9.56 29.64 21.88
CA PRO A 388 -8.59 30.72 22.07
C PRO A 388 -9.22 31.95 22.74
N SER A 389 -8.50 32.57 23.67
CA SER A 389 -9.03 33.68 24.48
C SER A 389 -9.48 34.89 23.66
N ASP A 390 -8.93 35.08 22.45
CA ASP A 390 -9.28 36.16 21.53
C ASP A 390 -10.64 35.98 20.85
N VAL A 391 -11.25 34.78 20.90
CA VAL A 391 -12.58 34.49 20.33
C VAL A 391 -13.54 33.82 21.32
N ALA A 392 -13.09 33.58 22.56
CA ALA A 392 -13.87 32.87 23.57
C ALA A 392 -15.13 33.61 24.04
N LEU A 393 -15.15 34.95 23.97
CA LEU A 393 -16.29 35.76 24.39
C LEU A 393 -17.45 35.74 23.39
N ASP A 394 -17.20 35.30 22.16
CA ASP A 394 -18.17 35.33 21.06
C ASP A 394 -18.96 34.03 20.92
N VAL A 395 -18.72 33.04 21.79
CA VAL A 395 -19.27 31.69 21.69
C VAL A 395 -19.64 31.09 23.03
N ASP A 396 -20.56 30.12 22.97
CA ASP A 396 -20.91 29.25 24.09
C ASP A 396 -20.07 27.96 24.04
N ASP A 397 -19.15 27.77 25.00
CA ASP A 397 -18.22 26.61 25.06
C ASP A 397 -18.96 25.27 25.19
N ASP A 398 -20.14 25.27 25.81
CA ASP A 398 -20.88 24.05 26.09
C ASP A 398 -21.55 23.44 24.85
N ASN A 399 -21.68 24.21 23.76
CA ASN A 399 -22.40 23.82 22.57
C ASN A 399 -21.49 23.67 21.33
N PHE A 400 -21.83 22.70 20.47
CA PHE A 400 -21.16 22.56 19.19
C PHE A 400 -21.52 23.72 18.26
N LEU A 401 -20.51 24.45 17.77
CA LEU A 401 -20.69 25.54 16.81
C LEU A 401 -20.55 25.02 15.37
N PRO A 402 -21.59 25.04 14.51
CA PRO A 402 -21.44 24.65 13.11
C PRO A 402 -20.72 25.73 12.29
N PRO A 403 -19.83 25.38 11.32
CA PRO A 403 -19.12 26.33 10.47
C PRO A 403 -20.00 26.87 9.31
N SER A 404 -21.19 27.36 9.66
CA SER A 404 -22.26 27.75 8.72
C SER A 404 -22.19 29.21 8.25
N THR A 405 -21.58 30.10 9.04
CA THR A 405 -21.41 31.52 8.71
C THR A 405 -19.93 31.90 8.60
N PRO A 406 -19.57 33.02 7.93
CA PRO A 406 -18.20 33.52 7.91
C PRO A 406 -17.60 33.74 9.32
N GLU A 407 -18.38 34.24 10.27
CA GLU A 407 -17.97 34.46 11.66
C GLU A 407 -17.66 33.13 12.35
N ASN A 408 -18.54 32.13 12.21
CA ASN A 408 -18.32 30.81 12.76
C ASN A 408 -17.08 30.14 12.13
N LYS A 409 -16.88 30.30 10.81
CA LYS A 409 -15.68 29.82 10.12
C LYS A 409 -14.41 30.51 10.62
N TYR A 410 -14.47 31.80 10.95
CA TYR A 410 -13.34 32.51 11.54
C TYR A 410 -12.97 31.93 12.92
N ILE A 411 -13.97 31.74 13.80
CA ILE A 411 -13.77 31.12 15.11
C ILE A 411 -13.19 29.70 14.96
N TRP A 412 -13.75 28.89 14.05
CA TRP A 412 -13.21 27.56 13.72
C TRP A 412 -11.75 27.63 13.27
N SER A 413 -11.43 28.57 12.37
CA SER A 413 -10.06 28.77 11.91
C SER A 413 -9.12 29.08 13.06
N ARG A 414 -9.52 29.93 14.01
CA ARG A 414 -8.71 30.27 15.19
C ARG A 414 -8.48 29.06 16.10
N CYS A 415 -9.53 28.30 16.40
CA CYS A 415 -9.43 27.09 17.22
C CYS A 415 -8.53 26.02 16.57
N LEU A 416 -8.67 25.83 15.25
CA LEU A 416 -7.82 24.93 14.48
C LEU A 416 -6.35 25.40 14.47
N THR A 417 -6.11 26.71 14.33
CA THR A 417 -4.75 27.30 14.36
C THR A 417 -4.08 27.02 15.71
N GLU A 418 -4.81 27.23 16.81
CA GLU A 418 -4.31 27.01 18.17
C GLU A 418 -3.93 25.54 18.42
N MET A 419 -4.83 24.62 18.04
CA MET A 419 -4.57 23.18 18.14
C MET A 419 -3.39 22.74 17.28
N ARG A 420 -3.30 23.20 16.02
CA ARG A 420 -2.15 22.91 15.14
C ARG A 420 -0.85 23.42 15.74
N THR A 421 -0.85 24.66 16.24
CA THR A 421 0.33 25.28 16.85
C THR A 421 0.84 24.47 18.03
N LYS A 422 -0.04 24.10 18.97
CA LYS A 422 0.32 23.31 20.15
C LYS A 422 0.67 21.85 19.82
N SER A 423 -0.04 21.23 18.87
CA SER A 423 0.28 19.87 18.40
C SER A 423 1.66 19.81 17.76
N ILE A 424 1.98 20.76 16.88
CA ILE A 424 3.30 20.85 16.23
C ILE A 424 4.39 21.15 17.25
N ASP A 425 4.13 22.01 18.23
CA ASP A 425 5.07 22.31 19.31
C ASP A 425 5.46 21.04 20.09
N SER A 426 4.47 20.21 20.41
CA SER A 426 4.63 18.92 21.10
C SER A 426 5.24 17.80 20.23
N SER A 427 5.45 18.04 18.94
CA SER A 427 6.04 17.07 18.02
C SER A 427 7.53 17.36 17.78
N HIS A 428 8.30 16.29 17.54
CA HIS A 428 9.70 16.42 17.13
C HIS A 428 9.84 16.65 15.62
N THR A 429 8.85 16.22 14.84
CA THR A 429 8.87 16.29 13.37
C THR A 429 7.46 16.25 12.79
N ARG A 430 7.29 16.74 11.57
CA ARG A 430 6.03 16.61 10.80
C ARG A 430 6.22 15.84 9.50
N ILE A 431 5.27 14.97 9.18
CA ILE A 431 5.19 14.21 7.94
C ILE A 431 3.89 14.60 7.26
N CYS A 432 3.99 15.23 6.09
CA CYS A 432 2.85 15.81 5.38
C CYS A 432 2.63 15.13 4.03
N ALA A 433 1.39 14.74 3.73
CA ALA A 433 1.02 14.21 2.41
C ALA A 433 -0.41 14.62 2.01
N GLY A 434 -0.62 14.85 0.71
CA GLY A 434 -1.95 15.17 0.17
C GLY A 434 -2.49 16.52 0.64
N GLY A 435 -3.76 16.52 1.05
CA GLY A 435 -4.45 17.68 1.61
C GLY A 435 -5.30 18.47 0.62
N LYS A 436 -6.48 18.87 1.10
CA LYS A 436 -7.49 19.59 0.33
C LYS A 436 -6.98 20.92 -0.19
N LEU A 437 -7.21 21.20 -1.47
CA LEU A 437 -6.99 22.52 -2.07
C LEU A 437 -8.15 23.48 -1.83
N SER A 438 -9.38 22.96 -1.69
CA SER A 438 -10.61 23.70 -1.41
C SER A 438 -11.58 22.86 -0.54
N GLY A 439 -12.65 23.47 -0.04
CA GLY A 439 -13.63 22.80 0.81
C GLY A 439 -13.12 22.52 2.24
N TYR A 440 -12.20 23.35 2.73
CA TYR A 440 -11.71 23.35 4.10
C TYR A 440 -12.39 24.45 4.94
N ASN A 441 -12.29 24.36 6.28
CA ASN A 441 -12.98 25.25 7.21
C ASN A 441 -12.09 26.33 7.87
N GLY A 442 -10.80 26.39 7.52
CA GLY A 442 -9.86 27.38 8.03
C GLY A 442 -9.64 28.58 7.09
N LYS A 443 -8.78 29.51 7.50
CA LYS A 443 -8.32 30.65 6.71
C LYS A 443 -7.42 30.28 5.53
N MET A 444 -6.89 29.07 5.49
CA MET A 444 -6.10 28.52 4.39
C MET A 444 -6.20 26.98 4.45
N PRO A 445 -5.72 26.24 3.43
CA PRO A 445 -5.67 24.78 3.49
C PRO A 445 -4.99 24.29 4.78
N GLY A 446 -5.62 23.32 5.45
CA GLY A 446 -5.18 22.91 6.79
C GLY A 446 -3.74 22.39 6.84
N VAL A 447 -3.36 21.53 5.89
CA VAL A 447 -2.00 20.98 5.80
C VAL A 447 -0.99 22.05 5.39
N LEU A 448 -1.39 23.08 4.61
CA LEU A 448 -0.53 24.23 4.33
C LEU A 448 -0.22 25.01 5.60
N GLU A 449 -1.22 25.26 6.44
CA GLU A 449 -1.00 25.93 7.72
C GLU A 449 -0.06 25.13 8.63
N GLU A 450 -0.21 23.80 8.67
CA GLU A 450 0.70 22.93 9.42
C GLU A 450 2.14 22.98 8.90
N ILE A 451 2.34 23.02 7.57
CA ILE A 451 3.65 23.21 6.95
C ILE A 451 4.27 24.54 7.39
N LEU A 452 3.52 25.64 7.28
CA LEU A 452 4.00 26.98 7.62
C LEU A 452 4.35 27.10 9.12
N ILE A 453 3.51 26.56 10.02
CA ILE A 453 3.80 26.53 11.45
C ILE A 453 5.03 25.68 11.76
N ALA A 454 5.19 24.53 11.10
CA ALA A 454 6.38 23.68 11.29
C ALA A 454 7.67 24.38 10.84
N LEU A 455 7.63 25.09 9.71
CA LEU A 455 8.75 25.88 9.21
C LEU A 455 9.10 27.04 10.17
N ASP A 456 8.10 27.80 10.63
CA ASP A 456 8.29 28.89 11.60
C ASP A 456 8.93 28.37 12.91
N LYS A 457 8.44 27.24 13.42
CA LYS A 457 8.97 26.58 14.61
C LYS A 457 10.27 25.80 14.36
N LYS A 458 10.81 25.82 13.14
CA LYS A 458 12.01 25.09 12.71
C LYS A 458 11.95 23.59 13.04
N LYS A 459 10.75 23.01 12.97
CA LYS A 459 10.55 21.56 13.12
C LYS A 459 10.99 20.88 11.84
N PRO A 460 11.73 19.77 11.92
CA PRO A 460 11.93 18.90 10.77
C PRO A 460 10.61 18.54 10.11
N ILE A 461 10.59 18.57 8.78
CA ILE A 461 9.41 18.29 7.98
C ILE A 461 9.76 17.34 6.84
N TYR A 462 8.85 16.42 6.55
CA TYR A 462 8.92 15.49 5.43
C TYR A 462 7.72 15.77 4.51
N LEU A 463 7.97 16.24 3.29
CA LEU A 463 6.93 16.60 2.32
C LEU A 463 6.79 15.52 1.24
N LEU A 464 5.72 14.73 1.31
CA LEU A 464 5.46 13.60 0.43
C LEU A 464 4.61 14.07 -0.78
N GLY A 465 5.24 14.81 -1.68
CA GLY A 465 4.58 15.51 -2.78
C GLY A 465 3.97 14.62 -3.86
N GLY A 466 4.43 13.35 -3.97
CA GLY A 466 3.88 12.38 -4.93
C GLY A 466 2.42 11.98 -4.67
N PHE A 467 1.86 12.35 -3.52
CA PHE A 467 0.45 12.09 -3.16
C PHE A 467 -0.48 13.25 -3.52
N GLY A 468 0.01 14.27 -4.23
CA GLY A 468 -0.79 15.39 -4.71
C GLY A 468 -1.27 16.33 -3.60
N GLY A 469 -2.40 17.00 -3.85
CA GLY A 469 -2.99 17.96 -2.92
C GLY A 469 -2.09 19.17 -2.64
N VAL A 470 -2.35 19.86 -1.52
CA VAL A 470 -1.60 21.07 -1.15
C VAL A 470 -0.13 20.80 -0.89
N VAL A 471 0.23 19.61 -0.39
CA VAL A 471 1.63 19.19 -0.24
C VAL A 471 2.31 19.07 -1.61
N GLY A 472 1.63 18.49 -2.60
CA GLY A 472 2.12 18.44 -3.98
C GLY A 472 2.39 19.84 -4.55
N GLU A 473 1.48 20.79 -4.35
CA GLU A 473 1.64 22.19 -4.80
C GLU A 473 2.81 22.89 -4.11
N VAL A 474 2.99 22.71 -2.79
CA VAL A 474 4.17 23.21 -2.08
C VAL A 474 5.46 22.60 -2.64
N CYS A 475 5.48 21.30 -2.93
CA CYS A 475 6.65 20.64 -3.50
C CYS A 475 6.98 21.17 -4.91
N LYS A 476 5.99 21.57 -5.73
CA LYS A 476 6.23 22.23 -7.02
C LYS A 476 6.97 23.56 -6.82
N VAL A 477 6.54 24.38 -5.86
CA VAL A 477 7.23 25.64 -5.51
C VAL A 477 8.68 25.39 -5.11
N LEU A 478 8.92 24.42 -4.23
CA LEU A 478 10.27 24.06 -3.76
C LEU A 478 11.19 23.54 -4.89
N ARG A 479 10.62 22.99 -5.95
CA ARG A 479 11.36 22.55 -7.14
C ARG A 479 11.59 23.65 -8.18
N GLY A 480 11.14 24.88 -7.90
CA GLY A 480 11.27 26.01 -8.82
C GLY A 480 10.29 25.97 -9.99
N GLU A 481 9.22 25.18 -9.90
CA GLU A 481 8.14 25.19 -10.89
C GLU A 481 7.31 26.49 -10.81
N PRO A 482 6.49 26.81 -11.83
CA PRO A 482 5.58 27.95 -11.78
C PRO A 482 4.73 27.93 -10.50
N TYR A 483 4.58 29.10 -9.88
CA TYR A 483 3.84 29.20 -8.62
C TYR A 483 2.38 28.80 -8.82
N PRO A 484 1.86 27.80 -8.09
CA PRO A 484 0.51 27.28 -8.30
C PRO A 484 -0.58 28.32 -8.05
N GLU A 485 -1.54 28.42 -8.97
CA GLU A 485 -2.72 29.27 -8.77
C GLU A 485 -3.51 28.86 -7.53
N SER A 486 -3.56 27.57 -7.21
CA SER A 486 -4.22 27.04 -6.02
C SER A 486 -3.61 27.53 -4.70
N LEU A 487 -2.41 28.12 -4.72
CA LEU A 487 -1.79 28.78 -3.57
C LEU A 487 -1.89 30.31 -3.65
N MET A 488 -2.86 30.84 -4.42
CA MET A 488 -3.16 32.28 -4.53
C MET A 488 -4.53 32.59 -3.93
N GLU A 489 -4.65 33.77 -3.30
CA GLU A 489 -5.90 34.22 -2.69
C GLU A 489 -7.07 34.27 -3.69
N SER A 490 -6.83 34.77 -4.91
CA SER A 490 -7.84 34.87 -5.96
C SER A 490 -8.47 33.52 -6.30
N TRP A 491 -7.65 32.46 -6.36
CA TRP A 491 -8.13 31.10 -6.58
C TRP A 491 -8.94 30.62 -5.37
N GLN A 492 -8.47 30.89 -4.16
CA GLN A 492 -9.14 30.46 -2.93
C GLN A 492 -10.50 31.14 -2.75
N VAL A 493 -10.63 32.42 -3.11
CA VAL A 493 -11.92 33.14 -3.21
C VAL A 493 -12.84 32.50 -4.23
N ALA A 494 -12.32 32.12 -5.41
CA ALA A 494 -13.13 31.53 -6.48
C ALA A 494 -13.60 30.09 -6.18
N HIS A 495 -12.87 29.33 -5.38
CA HIS A 495 -13.12 27.89 -5.16
C HIS A 495 -13.65 27.54 -3.77
N ASN A 496 -13.79 28.52 -2.86
CA ASN A 496 -14.34 28.30 -1.51
C ASN A 496 -15.46 29.30 -1.20
N ALA A 497 -16.68 28.79 -1.03
CA ALA A 497 -17.84 29.61 -0.71
C ALA A 497 -17.68 30.34 0.64
N GLY A 498 -17.87 31.67 0.61
CA GLY A 498 -17.75 32.55 1.77
C GLY A 498 -16.31 32.87 2.21
N TYR A 499 -15.30 32.50 1.40
CA TYR A 499 -13.89 32.70 1.77
C TYR A 499 -13.47 34.17 1.79
N SER A 500 -14.00 35.01 0.89
CA SER A 500 -13.71 36.45 0.89
C SER A 500 -14.17 37.12 2.19
N ASP A 501 -15.35 36.77 2.71
CA ASP A 501 -15.85 37.31 3.97
C ASP A 501 -15.03 36.81 5.15
N LEU A 502 -14.67 35.51 5.15
CA LEU A 502 -13.77 34.93 6.15
C LEU A 502 -12.41 35.64 6.20
N GLN A 503 -11.79 35.91 5.04
CA GLN A 503 -10.52 36.64 4.98
C GLN A 503 -10.66 38.07 5.48
N ARG A 504 -11.75 38.77 5.14
CA ARG A 504 -12.01 40.13 5.64
C ARG A 504 -12.12 40.14 7.17
N ILE A 505 -12.94 39.25 7.75
CA ILE A 505 -13.06 39.14 9.21
C ILE A 505 -11.70 38.83 9.84
N ALA A 506 -10.98 37.85 9.27
CA ALA A 506 -9.65 37.51 9.77
C ALA A 506 -8.66 38.68 9.66
N HIS A 507 -8.79 39.53 8.65
CA HIS A 507 -7.95 40.71 8.47
C HIS A 507 -8.24 41.79 9.52
N ASP A 508 -9.51 42.01 9.87
CA ASP A 508 -9.91 42.95 10.93
C ASP A 508 -9.31 42.58 12.30
N HIS A 509 -8.97 41.31 12.49
CA HIS A 509 -8.29 40.79 13.70
C HIS A 509 -6.78 40.55 13.53
N ASP A 510 -6.16 40.92 12.40
CA ASP A 510 -4.75 40.66 12.08
C ASP A 510 -4.38 39.15 12.08
N ARG A 511 -5.33 38.31 11.69
CA ARG A 511 -5.21 36.84 11.65
C ARG A 511 -5.46 36.23 10.28
N HIS A 512 -5.54 37.03 9.23
CA HIS A 512 -5.77 36.60 7.85
C HIS A 512 -4.66 35.68 7.30
N ALA A 513 -4.92 35.09 6.14
CA ALA A 513 -3.92 34.36 5.38
C ALA A 513 -3.22 35.33 4.41
N ASP A 514 -2.01 35.76 4.75
CA ASP A 514 -1.22 36.61 3.86
C ASP A 514 -0.53 35.75 2.77
N TYR A 515 -1.14 35.72 1.59
CA TYR A 515 -0.65 34.91 0.47
C TYR A 515 0.67 35.43 -0.14
N ASP A 516 1.02 36.71 0.03
CA ASP A 516 2.30 37.24 -0.40
C ASP A 516 3.42 36.82 0.57
N THR A 517 3.12 36.82 1.87
CA THR A 517 4.02 36.26 2.90
C THR A 517 4.18 34.75 2.73
N ILE A 518 3.10 34.00 2.44
CA ILE A 518 3.18 32.56 2.16
C ILE A 518 4.08 32.31 0.93
N LYS A 519 3.84 33.05 -0.16
CA LYS A 519 4.62 32.91 -1.39
C LYS A 519 6.10 33.22 -1.19
N SER A 520 6.43 34.30 -0.49
CA SER A 520 7.82 34.67 -0.18
C SER A 520 8.48 33.65 0.75
N THR A 521 7.77 33.17 1.77
CA THR A 521 8.23 32.10 2.67
C THR A 521 8.57 30.85 1.88
N LEU A 522 7.64 30.32 1.07
CA LEU A 522 7.86 29.08 0.33
C LEU A 522 8.99 29.19 -0.71
N LYS A 523 9.09 30.33 -1.41
CA LYS A 523 10.19 30.58 -2.36
C LYS A 523 11.54 30.79 -1.70
N GLY A 524 11.56 31.22 -0.44
CA GLY A 524 12.78 31.44 0.33
C GLY A 524 13.37 30.16 0.94
N ILE A 525 12.67 29.03 0.85
CA ILE A 525 13.15 27.76 1.42
C ILE A 525 14.26 27.20 0.53
N GLU A 526 15.44 27.03 1.11
CA GLU A 526 16.52 26.26 0.48
C GLU A 526 16.33 24.77 0.71
N LEU A 527 16.25 23.98 -0.37
CA LEU A 527 16.05 22.53 -0.30
C LEU A 527 17.10 21.84 0.58
N ARG A 528 18.35 22.32 0.53
CA ARG A 528 19.45 21.82 1.36
C ARG A 528 19.18 21.94 2.86
N GLU A 529 18.60 23.06 3.29
CA GLU A 529 18.29 23.27 4.70
C GLU A 529 17.15 22.38 5.17
N LEU A 530 16.13 22.23 4.32
CA LEU A 530 15.00 21.33 4.54
C LEU A 530 15.46 19.88 4.66
N ALA A 531 16.29 19.43 3.72
CA ALA A 531 16.87 18.09 3.70
C ALA A 531 17.72 17.83 4.96
N ARG A 532 18.64 18.74 5.28
CA ARG A 532 19.47 18.64 6.49
C ARG A 532 18.63 18.58 7.76
N GLY A 533 17.58 19.41 7.86
CA GLY A 533 16.64 19.41 8.98
C GLY A 533 15.95 18.05 9.14
N ALA A 534 15.58 17.39 8.04
CA ALA A 534 14.99 16.05 8.00
C ALA A 534 16.03 14.90 8.17
N GLY A 535 17.31 15.20 8.37
CA GLY A 535 18.35 14.16 8.41
C GLY A 535 18.60 13.47 7.07
N LEU A 536 18.26 14.14 5.96
CA LEU A 536 18.39 13.64 4.59
C LEU A 536 19.40 14.47 3.80
N ASP A 537 19.88 13.93 2.69
CA ASP A 537 20.51 14.73 1.64
C ASP A 537 19.48 15.29 0.63
N GLU A 538 19.93 16.19 -0.24
CA GLU A 538 19.05 16.85 -1.22
C GLU A 538 18.47 15.88 -2.25
N GLU A 539 19.18 14.80 -2.59
CA GLU A 539 18.71 13.80 -3.54
C GLU A 539 17.58 12.96 -2.92
N GLU A 540 17.78 12.49 -1.68
CA GLU A 540 16.78 11.79 -0.88
C GLU A 540 15.52 12.63 -0.71
N TYR A 541 15.68 13.91 -0.35
CA TYR A 541 14.54 14.80 -0.15
C TYR A 541 13.82 15.11 -1.46
N SER A 542 14.57 15.30 -2.56
CA SER A 542 14.01 15.47 -3.91
C SER A 542 13.20 14.25 -4.36
N ARG A 543 13.69 13.03 -4.06
CA ARG A 543 12.94 11.78 -4.30
C ARG A 543 11.65 11.74 -3.48
N LEU A 544 11.71 12.06 -2.18
CA LEU A 544 10.54 12.11 -1.29
C LEU A 544 9.44 13.04 -1.80
N MET A 545 9.82 14.20 -2.37
CA MET A 545 8.86 15.17 -2.93
C MET A 545 8.15 14.70 -4.21
N ARG A 546 8.60 13.61 -4.84
CA ARG A 546 8.12 13.17 -6.16
C ARG A 546 7.56 11.76 -6.15
N THR A 547 8.10 10.88 -5.32
CA THR A 547 7.78 9.47 -5.40
C THR A 547 6.32 9.20 -4.99
N PRO A 548 5.56 8.46 -5.82
CA PRO A 548 4.27 7.93 -5.40
C PRO A 548 4.46 6.59 -4.66
N PHE A 549 5.67 6.03 -4.53
CA PHE A 549 5.83 4.71 -3.94
C PHE A 549 5.83 4.79 -2.41
N VAL A 550 4.88 4.10 -1.77
CA VAL A 550 4.71 4.07 -0.30
C VAL A 550 5.96 3.54 0.37
N ASP A 551 6.51 2.41 -0.10
CA ASP A 551 7.72 1.79 0.46
C ASP A 551 8.90 2.77 0.49
N GLU A 552 9.08 3.56 -0.57
CA GLU A 552 10.13 4.58 -0.66
C GLU A 552 9.91 5.75 0.29
N CYS A 553 8.67 6.23 0.40
CA CYS A 553 8.33 7.26 1.38
C CYS A 553 8.65 6.80 2.81
N VAL A 554 8.17 5.61 3.18
CA VAL A 554 8.37 5.03 4.51
C VAL A 554 9.85 4.81 4.78
N HIS A 555 10.60 4.24 3.83
CA HIS A 555 12.04 4.02 3.97
C HIS A 555 12.80 5.34 4.22
N ILE A 556 12.57 6.37 3.39
CA ILE A 556 13.27 7.66 3.49
C ILE A 556 12.92 8.36 4.81
N VAL A 557 11.64 8.38 5.20
CA VAL A 557 11.19 8.97 6.46
C VAL A 557 11.87 8.28 7.65
N ILE A 558 11.83 6.95 7.74
CA ILE A 558 12.45 6.21 8.86
C ILE A 558 13.95 6.46 8.91
N ARG A 559 14.63 6.47 7.76
CA ARG A 559 16.07 6.74 7.68
C ARG A 559 16.41 8.13 8.20
N GLY A 560 15.64 9.16 7.82
CA GLY A 560 15.80 10.52 8.32
C GLY A 560 15.61 10.60 9.84
N LEU A 561 14.53 10.01 10.36
CA LEU A 561 14.21 10.01 11.80
C LEU A 561 15.30 9.34 12.64
N LYS A 562 15.84 8.21 12.17
CA LYS A 562 16.95 7.51 12.85
C LYS A 562 18.22 8.36 12.88
N LYS A 563 18.56 9.05 11.77
CA LYS A 563 19.73 9.94 11.71
C LYS A 563 19.56 11.14 12.66
N GLN A 564 18.36 11.70 12.75
CA GLN A 564 18.06 12.76 13.73
C GLN A 564 18.28 12.26 15.16
N GLN A 565 17.78 11.06 15.50
CA GLN A 565 17.93 10.49 16.85
C GLN A 565 19.37 10.22 17.24
N ALA A 566 20.17 9.72 16.30
CA ALA A 566 21.60 9.53 16.51
C ALA A 566 22.36 10.84 16.72
N THR A 567 21.86 11.95 16.18
CA THR A 567 22.49 13.28 16.32
C THR A 567 22.15 13.93 17.66
N GLU A 568 20.92 13.75 18.17
CA GLU A 568 20.50 14.29 19.48
C GLU A 568 21.02 13.48 20.67
N SER A 569 21.39 12.22 20.46
CA SER A 569 21.94 11.35 21.51
C SER A 569 23.47 11.52 21.70
N ARG A 570 24.11 12.38 20.92
CA ARG A 570 25.53 12.76 21.00
C ARG A 570 25.65 14.17 21.55
#